data_AF-A0A8H6BZL9-F1
#
_entry.id   AF-A0A8H6BZL9-F1
#
_cell.length_a   1.000
_cell.length_b   1.000
_cell.length_c   1.000
_cell.angle_alpha   90.00
_cell.angle_beta   90.00
_cell.angle_gamma   90.00
#
_symmetry.space_group_name_H-M   'P 1'
#
loop_
_entity.id
_entity.type
_entity.pdbx_description
1 polymer ?
#
loop_
_entity_poly.entity_id
_entity_poly.type
_entity_poly.pdbx_seq_one_letter_code
_entity_poly.pdbx_strand_id
1 'polypeptide(L)'
;MSQWKHNFLEQLPQFLPALTCLYDLTLVVVSWKFEKLVEIEKDEQRHYAIDLEFDGIVDLVNQTIRLIYECTNSVQFLDLKTLLISRYIDFMLSFKVFYVRFQADNSFDNFQEFFNSNMQLLLIKRDMQFQLLELFLIKEVRLGHLLNVDLDRDDEEDVNYEDYTEKIDKSYLQEKNLSVFTLKLISLVNVSLVQDELYNRIKLNKDKLGSVFAKIIQQQDEHANTIKNQAVSNKERESEESRISENAQQSSVEDNNGNEVVERDESIAIEVDVPERGSMVDIETPSSVI
;
A
#
# COMPACT_ATOMS: atom_id res chain seq x y z
N MET A 1 -16.44 26.30 -23.32
CA MET A 1 -15.40 25.51 -22.64
C MET A 1 -14.03 26.20 -22.63
N SER A 2 -13.55 26.77 -23.74
CA SER A 2 -12.25 27.48 -23.80
C SER A 2 -12.14 28.67 -22.83
N GLN A 3 -13.19 29.50 -22.73
CA GLN A 3 -13.19 30.67 -21.84
C GLN A 3 -13.03 30.29 -20.36
N TRP A 4 -13.72 29.23 -19.90
CA TRP A 4 -13.65 28.79 -18.51
C TRP A 4 -12.25 28.25 -18.18
N LYS A 5 -11.68 27.40 -19.05
CA LYS A 5 -10.33 26.86 -18.87
C LYS A 5 -9.29 27.98 -18.82
N HIS A 6 -9.40 28.94 -19.73
CA HIS A 6 -8.52 30.11 -19.77
C HIS A 6 -8.64 30.95 -18.48
N ASN A 7 -9.86 31.31 -18.09
CA ASN A 7 -10.08 32.09 -16.86
C ASN A 7 -9.60 31.33 -15.61
N PHE A 8 -9.81 30.01 -15.54
CA PHE A 8 -9.32 29.21 -14.42
C PHE A 8 -7.80 29.20 -14.35
N LEU A 9 -7.11 29.06 -15.48
CA LEU A 9 -5.65 29.11 -15.54
C LEU A 9 -5.09 30.46 -15.09
N GLU A 10 -5.77 31.57 -15.41
CA GLU A 10 -5.39 32.90 -14.91
C GLU A 10 -5.55 33.02 -13.38
N GLN A 11 -6.59 32.37 -12.82
CA GLN A 11 -6.85 32.38 -11.39
C GLN A 11 -6.06 31.30 -10.62
N LEU A 12 -5.49 30.32 -11.31
CA LEU A 12 -4.81 29.16 -10.72
C LEU A 12 -3.71 29.57 -9.70
N PRO A 13 -2.86 30.58 -9.95
CA PRO A 13 -1.87 31.02 -8.98
C PRO A 13 -2.45 31.53 -7.65
N GLN A 14 -3.66 32.10 -7.67
CA GLN A 14 -4.36 32.57 -6.47
C GLN A 14 -5.18 31.44 -5.81
N PHE A 15 -5.72 30.54 -6.63
CA PHE A 15 -6.47 29.37 -6.17
C PHE A 15 -5.59 28.34 -5.47
N LEU A 16 -4.36 28.11 -5.96
CA LEU A 16 -3.44 27.09 -5.43
C LEU A 16 -3.13 27.26 -3.93
N PRO A 17 -2.77 28.46 -3.42
CA PRO A 17 -2.57 28.67 -1.99
C PRO A 17 -3.81 28.35 -1.16
N ALA A 18 -4.99 28.77 -1.62
CA ALA A 18 -6.25 28.49 -0.91
C ALA A 18 -6.55 26.99 -0.88
N LEU A 19 -6.40 26.31 -2.02
CA LEU A 19 -6.57 24.87 -2.10
C LEU A 19 -5.55 24.12 -1.22
N THR A 20 -4.31 24.62 -1.17
CA THR A 20 -3.25 24.06 -0.31
C THR A 20 -3.67 24.11 1.16
N CYS A 21 -4.15 25.26 1.63
CA CYS A 21 -4.64 25.40 3.01
C CYS A 21 -5.81 24.47 3.32
N LEU A 22 -6.73 24.27 2.38
CA LEU A 22 -7.87 23.35 2.56
C LEU A 22 -7.43 21.89 2.69
N TYR A 23 -6.48 21.44 1.85
CA TYR A 23 -5.93 20.10 1.96
C TYR A 23 -5.09 19.93 3.23
N ASP A 24 -4.29 20.93 3.62
CA ASP A 24 -3.51 20.88 4.85
C ASP A 24 -4.41 20.77 6.07
N LEU A 25 -5.48 21.59 6.14
CA LEU A 25 -6.47 21.49 7.22
C LEU A 25 -7.13 20.11 7.24
N THR A 26 -7.54 19.61 6.07
CA THR A 26 -8.17 18.28 5.98
C THR A 26 -7.22 17.19 6.45
N LEU A 27 -5.95 17.21 6.05
CA LEU A 27 -4.95 16.24 6.50
C LEU A 27 -4.73 16.32 8.02
N VAL A 28 -4.73 17.51 8.61
CA VAL A 28 -4.66 17.66 10.07
C VAL A 28 -5.87 17.00 10.74
N VAL A 29 -7.08 17.29 10.27
CA VAL A 29 -8.32 16.69 10.82
C VAL A 29 -8.32 15.17 10.70
N VAL A 30 -7.91 14.66 9.53
CA VAL A 30 -7.82 13.20 9.28
C VAL A 30 -6.74 12.56 10.14
N SER A 31 -5.58 13.21 10.32
CA SER A 31 -4.50 12.72 11.18
C SER A 31 -4.96 12.61 12.63
N TRP A 32 -5.70 13.62 13.13
CA TRP A 32 -6.28 13.60 14.47
C TRP A 32 -7.30 12.47 14.64
N LYS A 33 -8.11 12.19 13.61
CA LYS A 33 -9.01 11.03 13.62
C LYS A 33 -8.24 9.72 13.70
N PHE A 34 -7.18 9.55 12.90
CA PHE A 34 -6.35 8.36 12.98
C PHE A 34 -5.67 8.21 14.34
N GLU A 35 -5.08 9.27 14.88
CA GLU A 35 -4.42 9.27 16.19
C GLU A 35 -5.40 8.83 17.29
N LYS A 36 -6.57 9.48 17.36
CA LYS A 36 -7.64 9.10 18.28
C LYS A 36 -8.01 7.63 18.15
N LEU A 37 -8.23 7.15 16.93
CA LEU A 37 -8.62 5.74 16.71
C LEU A 37 -7.50 4.76 17.07
N VAL A 38 -6.25 5.15 16.85
CA VAL A 38 -5.05 4.32 17.16
C VAL A 38 -4.87 4.10 18.66
N GLU A 39 -5.28 5.07 19.48
CA GLU A 39 -5.15 5.05 20.95
C GLU A 39 -6.29 4.30 21.66
N ILE A 40 -7.39 4.00 20.98
CA ILE A 40 -8.55 3.35 21.60
C ILE A 40 -8.24 1.88 21.94
N GLU A 41 -8.47 1.52 23.20
CA GLU A 41 -8.37 0.15 23.68
C GLU A 41 -9.39 -0.76 22.99
N LYS A 42 -9.00 -2.02 22.75
CA LYS A 42 -9.79 -2.98 21.97
C LYS A 42 -11.24 -3.12 22.44
N ASP A 43 -11.46 -3.14 23.76
CA ASP A 43 -12.79 -3.27 24.35
C ASP A 43 -13.69 -2.07 24.08
N GLU A 44 -13.13 -0.90 23.78
CA GLU A 44 -13.88 0.32 23.49
C GLU A 44 -14.11 0.55 21.99
N GLN A 45 -13.35 -0.13 21.11
CA GLN A 45 -13.40 0.05 19.65
C GLN A 45 -14.79 -0.20 19.05
N ARG A 46 -15.58 -1.10 19.64
CA ARG A 46 -16.94 -1.44 19.19
C ARG A 46 -17.93 -0.28 19.18
N HIS A 47 -17.61 0.84 19.85
CA HIS A 47 -18.45 2.04 19.86
C HIS A 47 -18.11 3.01 18.72
N TYR A 48 -17.13 2.67 17.87
CA TYR A 48 -16.65 3.50 16.78
C TYR A 48 -16.90 2.79 15.45
N ALA A 49 -17.84 3.34 14.68
CA ALA A 49 -18.16 2.90 13.33
C ALA A 49 -17.24 3.60 12.32
N ILE A 50 -16.40 2.83 11.63
CA ILE A 50 -15.33 3.35 10.77
C ILE A 50 -15.87 4.08 9.54
N ASP A 51 -16.98 3.59 9.00
CA ASP A 51 -17.69 4.22 7.89
C ASP A 51 -18.18 5.63 8.23
N LEU A 52 -18.68 5.84 9.46
CA LEU A 52 -19.07 7.17 9.93
C LEU A 52 -17.87 8.05 10.26
N GLU A 53 -16.80 7.47 10.82
CA GLU A 53 -15.60 8.24 11.18
C GLU A 53 -14.87 8.80 9.95
N PHE A 54 -14.90 8.11 8.82
CA PHE A 54 -14.27 8.55 7.57
C PHE A 54 -15.26 8.98 6.49
N ASP A 55 -16.51 9.29 6.88
CA ASP A 55 -17.51 9.82 5.96
C ASP A 55 -17.01 11.09 5.25
N GLY A 56 -17.31 11.21 3.96
CA GLY A 56 -16.84 12.28 3.08
C GLY A 56 -15.34 12.26 2.72
N ILE A 57 -14.47 11.63 3.51
CA ILE A 57 -13.03 11.52 3.19
C ILE A 57 -12.81 10.61 1.98
N VAL A 58 -13.60 9.54 1.88
CA VAL A 58 -13.60 8.65 0.70
C VAL A 58 -13.87 9.44 -0.58
N ASP A 59 -14.91 10.29 -0.56
CA ASP A 59 -15.28 11.12 -1.69
C ASP A 59 -14.18 12.13 -2.03
N LEU A 60 -13.57 12.75 -1.01
CA LEU A 60 -12.43 13.64 -1.22
C LEU A 60 -11.27 12.94 -1.92
N VAL A 61 -10.91 11.73 -1.50
CA VAL A 61 -9.86 10.94 -2.16
C VAL A 61 -10.25 10.64 -3.61
N ASN A 62 -11.50 10.24 -3.85
CA ASN A 62 -12.01 9.99 -5.20
C ASN A 62 -11.97 11.23 -6.10
N GLN A 63 -12.35 12.40 -5.58
CA GLN A 63 -12.24 13.66 -6.32
C GLN A 63 -10.78 14.05 -6.56
N THR A 64 -9.89 13.82 -5.59
CA THR A 64 -8.45 14.06 -5.76
C THR A 64 -7.89 13.22 -6.91
N ILE A 65 -8.23 11.92 -6.96
CA ILE A 65 -7.84 11.02 -8.06
C ILE A 65 -8.33 11.56 -9.41
N ARG A 66 -9.61 11.96 -9.51
CA ARG A 66 -10.18 12.52 -10.75
C ARG A 66 -9.44 13.78 -11.19
N LEU A 67 -9.19 14.71 -10.28
CA LEU A 67 -8.48 15.95 -10.58
C LEU A 67 -7.03 15.71 -11.01
N ILE A 68 -6.35 14.70 -10.47
CA ILE A 68 -5.02 14.31 -10.94
C ILE A 68 -5.07 13.93 -12.41
N TYR A 69 -6.05 13.11 -12.82
CA TYR A 69 -6.21 12.71 -14.22
C TYR A 69 -6.55 13.89 -15.14
N GLU A 70 -7.34 14.86 -14.69
CA GLU A 70 -7.62 16.09 -15.45
C GLU A 70 -6.36 16.96 -15.67
N CYS A 71 -5.33 16.79 -14.85
CA CYS A 71 -4.05 17.49 -15.00
C CYS A 71 -3.03 16.75 -15.89
N THR A 72 -3.36 15.57 -16.40
CA THR A 72 -2.43 14.73 -17.20
C THR A 72 -1.99 15.46 -18.46
N ASN A 73 -0.69 15.33 -18.81
CA ASN A 73 -0.10 15.91 -20.04
C ASN A 73 -0.31 17.42 -20.20
N SER A 74 -0.45 18.18 -19.09
CA SER A 74 -0.64 19.63 -19.15
C SER A 74 0.35 20.37 -18.27
N VAL A 75 1.38 20.95 -18.91
CA VAL A 75 2.40 21.79 -18.28
C VAL A 75 1.80 22.93 -17.44
N GLN A 76 0.64 23.45 -17.88
CA GLN A 76 -0.07 24.55 -17.21
C GLN A 76 -0.65 24.14 -15.84
N PHE A 77 -0.97 22.85 -15.65
CA PHE A 77 -1.54 22.33 -14.41
C PHE A 77 -0.51 21.61 -13.52
N LEU A 78 0.78 21.66 -13.84
CA LEU A 78 1.78 20.88 -13.12
C LEU A 78 1.85 21.19 -11.61
N ASP A 79 1.70 22.46 -11.23
CA ASP A 79 1.71 22.83 -9.81
C ASP A 79 0.47 22.29 -9.07
N LEU A 80 -0.68 22.29 -9.74
CA LEU A 80 -1.90 21.65 -9.24
C LEU A 80 -1.73 20.13 -9.14
N LYS A 81 -1.21 19.48 -10.18
CA LYS A 81 -0.89 18.03 -10.19
C LYS A 81 0.07 17.68 -9.06
N THR A 82 1.10 18.50 -8.85
CA THR A 82 2.06 18.32 -7.75
C THR A 82 1.38 18.39 -6.39
N LEU A 83 0.51 19.39 -6.16
CA LEU A 83 -0.25 19.50 -4.93
C LEU A 83 -1.15 18.27 -4.73
N LEU A 84 -2.00 17.96 -5.71
CA LEU A 84 -2.98 16.87 -5.61
C LEU A 84 -2.30 15.51 -5.38
N ILE A 85 -1.25 15.18 -6.14
CA ILE A 85 -0.49 13.94 -5.95
C ILE A 85 0.14 13.90 -4.55
N SER A 86 0.73 15.01 -4.09
CA SER A 86 1.38 15.05 -2.77
C SER A 86 0.40 14.75 -1.64
N ARG A 87 -0.83 15.28 -1.74
CA ARG A 87 -1.92 15.04 -0.76
C ARG A 87 -2.52 13.66 -0.91
N TYR A 88 -2.70 13.18 -2.13
CA TYR A 88 -3.14 11.82 -2.41
C TYR A 88 -2.21 10.80 -1.74
N ILE A 89 -0.89 10.94 -1.89
CA ILE A 89 0.08 10.05 -1.21
C ILE A 89 -0.12 10.07 0.30
N ASP A 90 -0.31 11.25 0.91
CA ASP A 90 -0.50 11.38 2.36
C ASP A 90 -1.77 10.66 2.84
N PHE A 91 -2.87 10.76 2.09
CA PHE A 91 -4.09 9.98 2.37
C PHE A 91 -3.85 8.48 2.26
N MET A 92 -3.25 8.04 1.14
CA MET A 92 -3.00 6.61 0.88
C MET A 92 -2.11 5.98 1.96
N LEU A 93 -1.05 6.68 2.37
CA LEU A 93 -0.18 6.21 3.45
C LEU A 93 -0.93 6.10 4.78
N SER A 94 -1.71 7.13 5.14
CA SER A 94 -2.42 7.16 6.41
C SER A 94 -3.45 6.02 6.50
N PHE A 95 -4.26 5.83 5.46
CA PHE A 95 -5.23 4.73 5.41
C PHE A 95 -4.55 3.36 5.39
N LYS A 96 -3.47 3.20 4.60
CA LYS A 96 -2.76 1.91 4.53
C LYS A 96 -2.13 1.54 5.87
N VAL A 97 -1.47 2.47 6.54
CA VAL A 97 -0.85 2.23 7.85
C VAL A 97 -1.91 1.89 8.89
N PHE A 98 -3.02 2.64 8.91
CA PHE A 98 -4.13 2.34 9.81
C PHE A 98 -4.73 0.95 9.55
N TYR A 99 -4.97 0.61 8.28
CA TYR A 99 -5.49 -0.71 7.91
C TYR A 99 -4.53 -1.84 8.32
N VAL A 100 -3.24 -1.74 7.98
CA VAL A 100 -2.24 -2.76 8.32
C VAL A 100 -2.16 -2.98 9.84
N ARG A 101 -2.30 -1.91 10.63
CA ARG A 101 -2.29 -2.00 12.10
C ARG A 101 -3.45 -2.81 12.66
N PHE A 102 -4.64 -2.68 12.08
CA PHE A 102 -5.88 -3.20 12.66
C PHE A 102 -6.49 -4.38 11.89
N GLN A 103 -6.05 -4.69 10.67
CA GLN A 103 -6.63 -5.75 9.82
C GLN A 103 -6.62 -7.13 10.46
N ALA A 104 -5.62 -7.43 11.30
CA ALA A 104 -5.46 -8.75 11.92
C ALA A 104 -6.24 -8.88 13.23
N ASP A 105 -6.36 -7.77 13.99
CA ASP A 105 -7.01 -7.77 15.28
C ASP A 105 -7.60 -6.39 15.60
N ASN A 106 -8.93 -6.28 15.53
CA ASN A 106 -9.67 -5.11 15.95
C ASN A 106 -11.11 -5.48 16.36
N SER A 107 -11.81 -4.54 16.96
CA SER A 107 -13.24 -4.68 17.29
C SER A 107 -14.03 -3.44 16.90
N PHE A 108 -13.55 -2.70 15.89
CA PHE A 108 -14.23 -1.54 15.34
C PHE A 108 -15.48 -1.95 14.57
N ASP A 109 -16.54 -1.15 14.68
CA ASP A 109 -17.76 -1.39 13.93
C ASP A 109 -17.56 -1.05 12.44
N ASN A 110 -18.12 -1.88 11.56
CA ASN A 110 -18.01 -1.80 10.10
C ASN A 110 -16.58 -1.74 9.50
N PHE A 111 -15.52 -2.07 10.25
CA PHE A 111 -14.13 -1.93 9.77
C PHE A 111 -13.87 -2.66 8.44
N GLN A 112 -14.17 -3.96 8.40
CA GLN A 112 -13.88 -4.78 7.23
C GLN A 112 -14.79 -4.42 6.04
N GLU A 113 -16.07 -4.14 6.31
CA GLU A 113 -17.03 -3.72 5.29
C GLU A 113 -16.62 -2.38 4.64
N PHE A 114 -16.20 -1.41 5.46
CA PHE A 114 -15.70 -0.12 4.99
C PHE A 114 -14.52 -0.28 4.04
N PHE A 115 -13.49 -1.04 4.42
CA PHE A 115 -12.30 -1.21 3.58
C PHE A 115 -12.55 -2.09 2.34
N ASN A 116 -13.40 -3.11 2.44
CA ASN A 116 -13.81 -3.91 1.28
C ASN A 116 -14.56 -3.07 0.24
N SER A 117 -15.41 -2.15 0.69
CA SER A 117 -16.15 -1.24 -0.19
C SER A 117 -15.28 -0.11 -0.75
N ASN A 118 -14.18 0.22 -0.06
CA ASN A 118 -13.31 1.35 -0.37
C ASN A 118 -11.85 0.93 -0.65
N MET A 119 -11.68 -0.14 -1.45
CA MET A 119 -10.36 -0.70 -1.80
C MET A 119 -9.40 0.31 -2.43
N GLN A 120 -9.91 1.40 -3.03
CA GLN A 120 -9.10 2.50 -3.54
C GLN A 120 -8.26 3.21 -2.47
N LEU A 121 -8.60 3.07 -1.18
CA LEU A 121 -7.81 3.58 -0.06
C LEU A 121 -6.65 2.66 0.32
N LEU A 122 -6.64 1.41 -0.17
CA LEU A 122 -5.66 0.38 0.18
C LEU A 122 -4.78 -0.06 -0.99
N LEU A 123 -5.12 0.34 -2.22
CA LEU A 123 -4.44 -0.06 -3.44
C LEU A 123 -4.30 1.13 -4.41
N ILE A 124 -3.07 1.39 -4.86
CA ILE A 124 -2.80 2.33 -5.95
C ILE A 124 -2.80 1.55 -7.28
N LYS A 125 -3.81 1.80 -8.11
CA LYS A 125 -3.91 1.19 -9.45
C LYS A 125 -2.74 1.59 -10.34
N ARG A 126 -2.38 0.71 -11.28
CA ARG A 126 -1.24 0.90 -12.21
C ARG A 126 -1.26 2.26 -12.92
N ASP A 127 -2.42 2.69 -13.39
CA ASP A 127 -2.59 4.00 -14.05
C ASP A 127 -2.20 5.18 -13.14
N MET A 128 -2.52 5.09 -11.85
CA MET A 128 -2.12 6.12 -10.88
C MET A 128 -0.63 6.02 -10.57
N GLN A 129 -0.05 4.82 -10.52
CA GLN A 129 1.41 4.65 -10.38
C GLN A 129 2.17 5.29 -11.55
N PHE A 130 1.63 5.21 -12.78
CA PHE A 130 2.18 5.96 -13.91
C PHE A 130 2.11 7.47 -13.70
N GLN A 131 1.01 8.01 -13.15
CA GLN A 131 0.92 9.44 -12.81
C GLN A 131 1.94 9.86 -11.74
N LEU A 132 2.20 9.01 -10.75
CA LEU A 132 3.25 9.23 -9.74
C LEU A 132 4.64 9.25 -10.37
N LEU A 133 4.93 8.28 -11.22
CA LEU A 133 6.21 8.15 -11.91
C LEU A 133 6.43 9.31 -12.88
N GLU A 134 5.45 9.66 -13.70
CA GLU A 134 5.52 10.80 -14.62
C GLU A 134 5.86 12.11 -13.87
N LEU A 135 5.23 12.36 -12.73
CA LEU A 135 5.55 13.52 -11.91
C LEU A 135 6.97 13.45 -11.33
N PHE A 136 7.47 12.27 -10.98
CA PHE A 136 8.86 12.07 -10.57
C PHE A 136 9.81 12.41 -11.71
N LEU A 137 9.58 11.88 -12.92
CA LEU A 137 10.40 12.11 -14.10
C LEU A 137 10.45 13.60 -14.47
N ILE A 138 9.34 14.32 -14.38
CA ILE A 138 9.32 15.77 -14.58
C ILE A 138 10.23 16.48 -13.56
N LYS A 139 10.19 16.09 -12.28
CA LYS A 139 11.07 16.66 -11.25
C LYS A 139 12.54 16.27 -11.46
N GLU A 140 12.79 15.05 -11.91
CA GLU A 140 14.11 14.52 -12.26
C GLU A 140 14.74 15.35 -13.39
N VAL A 141 14.01 15.55 -14.49
CA VAL A 141 14.44 16.35 -15.65
C VAL A 141 14.77 17.78 -15.24
N ARG A 142 13.91 18.40 -14.42
CA ARG A 142 14.13 19.78 -13.94
C ARG A 142 15.43 19.92 -13.16
N LEU A 143 15.76 18.95 -12.31
CA LEU A 143 17.02 18.97 -11.57
C LEU A 143 18.20 18.63 -12.49
N GLY A 144 18.07 17.61 -13.34
CA GLY A 144 19.12 17.18 -14.28
C GLY A 144 19.52 18.31 -15.24
N HIS A 145 18.55 19.00 -15.82
CA HIS A 145 18.77 20.17 -16.67
C HIS A 145 19.54 21.27 -15.93
N LEU A 146 19.15 21.56 -14.68
CA LEU A 146 19.81 22.59 -13.90
C LEU A 146 21.23 22.20 -13.44
N LEU A 147 21.48 20.91 -13.19
CA LEU A 147 22.81 20.38 -12.91
C LEU A 147 23.66 20.17 -14.17
N ASN A 148 23.08 20.36 -15.36
CA ASN A 148 23.68 20.11 -16.65
C ASN A 148 24.24 18.68 -16.77
N VAL A 149 23.42 17.69 -16.42
CA VAL A 149 23.75 16.26 -16.48
C VAL A 149 22.81 15.51 -17.43
N ASP A 150 23.37 14.56 -18.17
CA ASP A 150 22.60 13.67 -19.04
C ASP A 150 21.98 12.53 -18.23
N LEU A 151 20.65 12.44 -18.25
CA LEU A 151 19.91 11.43 -17.51
C LEU A 151 19.76 10.15 -18.34
N ASP A 152 19.94 9.00 -17.69
CA ASP A 152 19.62 7.70 -18.29
C ASP A 152 18.10 7.55 -18.33
N ARG A 153 17.60 6.99 -19.44
CA ARG A 153 16.16 6.79 -19.72
C ARG A 153 15.90 5.33 -20.03
N ASP A 154 14.75 4.85 -19.59
CA ASP A 154 14.17 3.59 -20.02
C ASP A 154 13.54 3.73 -21.43
N ASP A 155 13.39 2.62 -22.15
CA ASP A 155 12.98 2.61 -23.56
C ASP A 155 11.52 3.09 -23.76
N GLU A 156 10.69 3.00 -22.72
CA GLU A 156 9.26 3.35 -22.74
C GLU A 156 8.96 4.76 -22.19
N GLU A 157 9.98 5.56 -21.84
CA GLU A 157 9.78 6.91 -21.29
C GLU A 157 9.35 7.94 -22.34
N ASP A 158 8.59 8.95 -21.90
CA ASP A 158 8.28 10.11 -22.74
C ASP A 158 9.56 10.88 -23.06
N VAL A 159 9.69 11.31 -24.31
CA VAL A 159 10.84 12.07 -24.80
C VAL A 159 10.66 13.58 -24.63
N ASN A 160 9.45 14.06 -24.34
CA ASN A 160 9.10 15.49 -24.35
C ASN A 160 9.04 16.14 -22.95
N TYR A 161 10.00 15.84 -22.07
CA TYR A 161 10.06 16.50 -20.76
C TYR A 161 10.64 17.93 -20.80
N GLU A 162 11.20 18.35 -21.94
CA GLU A 162 11.84 19.67 -22.11
C GLU A 162 10.86 20.83 -21.88
N ASP A 163 9.59 20.67 -22.26
CA ASP A 163 8.52 21.66 -22.06
C ASP A 163 8.31 22.03 -20.58
N TYR A 164 8.78 21.19 -19.66
CA TYR A 164 8.65 21.41 -18.22
C TYR A 164 9.82 22.18 -17.59
N THR A 165 10.86 22.51 -18.36
CA THR A 165 12.11 23.11 -17.87
C THR A 165 12.12 24.65 -17.91
N GLU A 166 11.29 25.29 -18.74
CA GLU A 166 11.32 26.74 -19.03
C GLU A 166 11.02 27.67 -17.83
N LYS A 167 10.53 27.17 -16.70
CA LYS A 167 9.93 27.99 -15.62
C LYS A 167 10.79 28.21 -14.36
N ILE A 168 12.09 27.86 -14.32
CA ILE A 168 12.74 27.61 -13.02
C ILE A 168 14.14 28.23 -12.86
N ASP A 169 14.26 29.13 -11.87
CA ASP A 169 15.47 29.90 -11.56
C ASP A 169 16.22 29.46 -10.28
N LYS A 170 15.81 28.39 -9.58
CA LYS A 170 16.39 28.06 -8.24
C LYS A 170 16.73 26.58 -8.05
N SER A 171 18.04 26.30 -8.09
CA SER A 171 18.64 24.97 -7.92
C SER A 171 18.24 24.23 -6.64
N TYR A 172 18.49 24.85 -5.48
CA TYR A 172 18.22 24.24 -4.17
C TYR A 172 16.75 23.84 -3.98
N LEU A 173 15.83 24.63 -4.55
CA LEU A 173 14.41 24.33 -4.45
C LEU A 173 14.05 23.06 -5.25
N GLN A 174 14.70 22.82 -6.39
CA GLN A 174 14.47 21.60 -7.18
C GLN A 174 15.04 20.36 -6.51
N GLU A 175 16.26 20.43 -5.98
CA GLU A 175 16.86 19.30 -5.23
C GLU A 175 15.99 18.93 -4.03
N LYS A 176 15.53 19.92 -3.25
CA LYS A 176 14.58 19.71 -2.15
C LYS A 176 13.27 19.08 -2.65
N ASN A 177 12.67 19.63 -3.69
CA ASN A 177 11.38 19.15 -4.21
C ASN A 177 11.45 17.71 -4.72
N LEU A 178 12.51 17.36 -5.46
CA LEU A 178 12.74 15.99 -5.92
C LEU A 178 12.97 15.06 -4.71
N SER A 179 13.81 15.47 -3.76
CA SER A 179 14.15 14.66 -2.58
C SER A 179 12.92 14.36 -1.72
N VAL A 180 12.10 15.37 -1.40
CA VAL A 180 10.87 15.20 -0.61
C VAL A 180 9.87 14.30 -1.35
N PHE A 181 9.72 14.49 -2.66
CA PHE A 181 8.84 13.64 -3.45
C PHE A 181 9.33 12.19 -3.50
N THR A 182 10.63 11.99 -3.61
CA THR A 182 11.27 10.67 -3.59
C THR A 182 11.04 9.94 -2.27
N LEU A 183 11.17 10.63 -1.13
CA LEU A 183 10.86 10.06 0.19
C LEU A 183 9.40 9.61 0.30
N LYS A 184 8.47 10.39 -0.27
CA LYS A 184 7.05 10.01 -0.33
C LYS A 184 6.83 8.75 -1.19
N LEU A 185 7.47 8.65 -2.34
CA LEU A 185 7.36 7.45 -3.20
C LEU A 185 7.99 6.21 -2.54
N ILE A 186 9.16 6.36 -1.90
CA ILE A 186 9.78 5.29 -1.11
C ILE A 186 8.86 4.84 0.02
N SER A 187 8.16 5.77 0.68
CA SER A 187 7.19 5.42 1.73
C SER A 187 6.07 4.53 1.17
N LEU A 188 5.59 4.81 -0.05
CA LEU A 188 4.59 3.95 -0.72
C LEU A 188 5.13 2.56 -1.04
N VAL A 189 6.40 2.46 -1.47
CA VAL A 189 7.08 1.17 -1.73
C VAL A 189 7.14 0.35 -0.43
N ASN A 190 7.55 0.99 0.67
CA ASN A 190 7.72 0.32 1.97
C ASN A 190 6.42 -0.25 2.55
N VAL A 191 5.27 0.32 2.20
CA VAL A 191 3.95 -0.21 2.60
C VAL A 191 3.26 -1.03 1.49
N SER A 192 4.02 -1.41 0.45
CA SER A 192 3.56 -2.21 -0.70
C SER A 192 2.32 -1.62 -1.40
N LEU A 193 2.24 -0.28 -1.50
CA LEU A 193 1.20 0.41 -2.27
C LEU A 193 1.57 0.57 -3.74
N VAL A 194 2.85 0.52 -4.08
CA VAL A 194 3.38 0.60 -5.45
C VAL A 194 4.33 -0.57 -5.71
N GLN A 195 4.54 -0.88 -6.99
CA GLN A 195 5.37 -2.01 -7.39
C GLN A 195 6.88 -1.68 -7.30
N ASP A 196 7.71 -2.71 -7.13
CA ASP A 196 9.17 -2.56 -6.98
C ASP A 196 9.83 -1.96 -8.24
N GLU A 197 9.22 -2.14 -9.42
CA GLU A 197 9.65 -1.53 -10.68
C GLU A 197 9.71 0.00 -10.58
N LEU A 198 8.76 0.62 -9.87
CA LEU A 198 8.75 2.07 -9.66
C LEU A 198 9.98 2.51 -8.88
N TYR A 199 10.38 1.77 -7.84
CA TYR A 199 11.61 2.08 -7.08
C TYR A 199 12.87 1.87 -7.92
N ASN A 200 12.90 0.80 -8.72
CA ASN A 200 14.02 0.54 -9.62
C ASN A 200 14.22 1.68 -10.62
N ARG A 201 13.12 2.28 -11.12
CA ARG A 201 13.23 3.44 -11.98
C ARG A 201 13.70 4.69 -11.23
N ILE A 202 13.19 4.94 -10.03
CA ILE A 202 13.60 6.11 -9.22
C ILE A 202 15.11 6.16 -8.99
N LYS A 203 15.74 5.02 -8.72
CA LYS A 203 17.17 4.98 -8.38
C LYS A 203 18.13 5.03 -9.58
N LEU A 204 17.61 4.96 -10.81
CA LEU A 204 18.41 4.84 -12.03
C LEU A 204 19.50 5.92 -12.13
N ASN A 205 19.13 7.17 -11.84
CA ASN A 205 20.01 8.34 -11.97
C ASN A 205 20.61 8.80 -10.62
N LYS A 206 20.70 7.93 -9.61
CA LYS A 206 21.09 8.33 -8.25
C LYS A 206 22.44 9.04 -8.15
N ASP A 207 23.40 8.64 -8.99
CA ASP A 207 24.76 9.18 -8.96
C ASP A 207 24.89 10.51 -9.73
N LYS A 208 23.83 10.97 -10.39
CA LYS A 208 23.81 12.17 -11.24
C LYS A 208 23.05 13.35 -10.61
N LEU A 209 22.18 13.09 -9.64
CA LEU A 209 21.18 14.05 -9.13
C LEU A 209 21.56 14.71 -7.79
N GLY A 210 22.86 14.74 -7.48
CA GLY A 210 23.40 15.37 -6.28
C GLY A 210 23.46 14.44 -5.06
N SER A 211 24.23 14.87 -4.06
CA SER A 211 24.57 14.05 -2.89
C SER A 211 23.38 13.75 -1.98
N VAL A 212 22.40 14.65 -1.89
CA VAL A 212 21.21 14.46 -1.05
C VAL A 212 20.35 13.32 -1.62
N PHE A 213 20.09 13.36 -2.92
CA PHE A 213 19.32 12.33 -3.60
C PHE A 213 20.03 10.97 -3.51
N ALA A 214 21.33 10.92 -3.82
CA ALA A 214 22.14 9.71 -3.70
C ALA A 214 22.06 9.09 -2.30
N LYS A 215 22.14 9.92 -1.26
CA LYS A 215 22.06 9.48 0.14
C LYS A 215 20.69 8.92 0.51
N ILE A 216 19.59 9.50 0.02
CA ILE A 216 18.23 8.98 0.22
C ILE A 216 18.12 7.57 -0.36
N ILE A 217 18.61 7.37 -1.59
CA ILE A 217 18.58 6.06 -2.24
C ILE A 217 19.45 5.05 -1.48
N GLN A 218 20.67 5.44 -1.09
CA GLN A 218 21.57 4.59 -0.30
C GLN A 218 20.92 4.11 1.00
N GLN A 219 20.31 5.02 1.78
CA GLN A 219 19.64 4.66 3.03
C GLN A 219 18.50 3.66 2.82
N GLN A 220 17.74 3.83 1.74
CA GLN A 220 16.67 2.91 1.39
C GLN A 220 17.21 1.52 0.97
N ASP A 221 18.28 1.47 0.17
CA ASP A 221 18.94 0.21 -0.21
C ASP A 221 19.45 -0.54 1.04
N GLU A 222 20.08 0.17 1.99
CA GLU A 222 20.55 -0.38 3.27
C GLU A 222 19.39 -0.93 4.13
N HIS A 223 18.28 -0.18 4.20
CA HIS A 223 17.08 -0.59 4.93
C HIS A 223 16.45 -1.87 4.32
N ALA A 224 16.29 -1.90 3.00
CA ALA A 224 15.73 -3.04 2.28
C ALA A 224 16.59 -4.31 2.45
N ASN A 225 17.92 -4.17 2.42
CA ASN A 225 18.84 -5.28 2.67
C ASN A 225 18.74 -5.80 4.11
N THR A 226 18.57 -4.91 5.08
CA THR A 226 18.39 -5.29 6.49
C THR A 226 17.13 -6.14 6.67
N ILE A 227 16.00 -5.73 6.09
CA ILE A 227 14.73 -6.47 6.14
C ILE A 227 14.88 -7.84 5.47
N LYS A 228 15.50 -7.90 4.28
CA LYS A 228 15.73 -9.17 3.57
C LYS A 228 16.59 -10.14 4.39
N ASN A 229 17.66 -9.66 4.99
CA ASN A 229 18.55 -10.49 5.82
C ASN A 229 17.84 -11.01 7.08
N GLN A 230 16.99 -10.19 7.71
CA GLN A 230 16.16 -10.63 8.84
C GLN A 230 15.15 -11.70 8.43
N ALA A 231 14.50 -11.54 7.28
CA ALA A 231 13.54 -12.52 6.76
C ALA A 231 14.21 -13.87 6.43
N VAL A 232 15.43 -13.87 5.88
CA VAL A 232 16.20 -15.09 5.62
C VAL A 232 16.58 -15.77 6.94
N SER A 233 17.10 -15.02 7.91
CA SER A 233 17.48 -15.57 9.22
C SER A 233 16.30 -16.17 9.97
N ASN A 234 15.10 -15.55 9.91
CA ASN A 234 13.90 -16.09 10.53
C ASN A 234 13.44 -17.39 9.87
N LYS A 235 13.50 -17.49 8.53
CA LYS A 235 13.18 -18.73 7.81
C LYS A 235 14.15 -19.87 8.14
N GLU A 236 15.43 -19.57 8.31
CA GLU A 236 16.44 -20.56 8.74
C GLU A 236 16.14 -21.07 10.16
N ARG A 237 15.74 -20.19 11.09
CA ARG A 237 15.35 -20.59 12.45
C ARG A 237 14.07 -21.44 12.49
N GLU A 238 13.04 -21.05 11.74
CA GLU A 238 11.79 -21.83 11.66
C GLU A 238 12.03 -23.23 11.08
N SER A 239 12.90 -23.35 10.09
CA SER A 239 13.27 -24.65 9.51
C SER A 239 14.19 -25.48 10.40
N GLU A 240 15.00 -24.86 11.24
CA GLU A 240 15.81 -25.54 12.26
C GLU A 240 14.96 -26.04 13.45
N GLU A 241 14.00 -25.24 13.93
CA GLU A 241 13.02 -25.65 14.96
C GLU A 241 12.10 -26.78 14.48
N SER A 242 11.72 -26.76 13.20
CA SER A 242 10.96 -27.85 12.57
C SER A 242 11.76 -29.17 12.56
N ARG A 243 13.05 -29.11 12.21
CA ARG A 243 13.93 -30.30 12.21
C ARG A 243 14.19 -30.85 13.60
N ILE A 244 14.29 -29.99 14.62
CA ILE A 244 14.45 -30.41 16.01
C ILE A 244 13.18 -31.11 16.53
N SER A 245 11.99 -30.61 16.14
CA SER A 245 10.71 -31.25 16.49
C SER A 245 10.50 -32.60 15.81
N GLU A 246 10.90 -32.76 14.54
CA GLU A 246 10.84 -34.04 13.82
C GLU A 246 11.80 -35.09 14.41
N ASN A 247 13.02 -34.69 14.80
CA ASN A 247 13.98 -35.60 15.45
C ASN A 247 13.54 -36.03 16.86
N ALA A 248 12.83 -35.16 17.60
CA ALA A 248 12.29 -35.50 18.92
C ALA A 248 11.18 -36.56 18.86
N GLN A 249 10.40 -36.61 17.76
CA GLN A 249 9.34 -37.62 17.57
C GLN A 249 9.88 -38.98 17.07
N GLN A 250 11.03 -39.01 16.38
CA GLN A 250 11.67 -40.29 15.99
C GLN A 250 12.44 -40.95 17.13
N SER A 251 12.96 -40.17 18.10
CA SER A 251 13.67 -40.70 19.28
C SER A 251 12.78 -41.47 20.27
N SER A 252 11.44 -41.38 20.18
CA SER A 252 10.51 -42.04 21.10
C SER A 252 10.00 -43.41 20.65
N VAL A 253 10.50 -43.97 19.54
CA VAL A 253 9.99 -45.24 18.95
C VAL A 253 10.96 -46.42 19.09
N GLU A 254 12.23 -46.22 19.48
CA GLU A 254 13.22 -47.32 19.49
C GLU A 254 13.42 -48.08 20.82
N ASP A 255 12.72 -47.73 21.90
CA ASP A 255 12.79 -48.48 23.17
C ASP A 255 11.48 -49.21 23.46
N ASN A 256 11.22 -50.34 22.77
CA ASN A 256 10.39 -51.43 23.30
C ASN A 256 10.56 -52.69 22.46
N ASN A 257 11.59 -53.49 22.78
CA ASN A 257 11.66 -54.88 22.35
C ASN A 257 12.20 -55.74 23.50
N GLY A 258 11.29 -56.33 24.28
CA GLY A 258 11.59 -57.25 25.37
C GLY A 258 10.36 -58.12 25.68
N ASN A 259 10.48 -59.41 25.36
CA ASN A 259 9.51 -60.50 25.58
C ASN A 259 8.83 -60.51 26.97
N GLU A 260 7.54 -60.88 27.01
CA GLU A 260 6.99 -61.93 27.89
C GLU A 260 5.57 -62.32 27.41
N VAL A 261 5.43 -63.50 26.81
CA VAL A 261 4.82 -64.73 27.37
C VAL A 261 3.29 -64.66 27.58
N VAL A 262 2.66 -65.58 26.85
CA VAL A 262 1.25 -65.98 26.76
C VAL A 262 0.65 -66.38 28.10
N GLU A 263 -0.55 -65.88 28.41
CA GLU A 263 -1.59 -66.66 29.12
C GLU A 263 -2.97 -66.34 28.54
N ARG A 264 -3.72 -67.40 28.25
CA ARG A 264 -5.11 -67.41 27.77
C ARG A 264 -6.03 -67.19 28.98
N ASP A 265 -7.09 -66.41 28.82
CA ASP A 265 -8.38 -66.82 29.35
C ASP A 265 -9.59 -66.19 28.63
N GLU A 266 -10.72 -66.84 28.83
CA GLU A 266 -11.89 -67.02 27.97
C GLU A 266 -12.85 -65.84 27.76
N SER A 267 -13.49 -65.88 26.58
CA SER A 267 -14.93 -65.64 26.28
C SER A 267 -15.66 -64.43 26.88
N ILE A 268 -16.27 -63.61 26.01
CA ILE A 268 -17.74 -63.49 25.86
C ILE A 268 -18.04 -62.56 24.67
N ALA A 269 -18.79 -63.08 23.71
CA ALA A 269 -19.38 -62.36 22.60
C ALA A 269 -20.71 -61.73 23.03
N ILE A 270 -20.95 -60.47 22.67
CA ILE A 270 -22.30 -59.91 22.58
C ILE A 270 -22.38 -59.11 21.27
N GLU A 271 -23.01 -59.73 20.27
CA GLU A 271 -23.62 -59.05 19.12
C GLU A 271 -24.84 -58.26 19.60
N VAL A 272 -25.00 -57.01 19.16
CA VAL A 272 -26.33 -56.40 19.05
C VAL A 272 -26.43 -55.62 17.74
N ASP A 273 -27.18 -56.27 16.85
CA ASP A 273 -27.98 -55.81 15.71
C ASP A 273 -28.02 -54.31 15.35
N VAL A 274 -27.74 -54.09 14.07
CA VAL A 274 -28.09 -52.89 13.29
C VAL A 274 -29.40 -53.18 12.55
N PRO A 275 -30.45 -52.36 12.65
CA PRO A 275 -31.54 -52.40 11.69
C PRO A 275 -31.30 -51.38 10.57
N GLU A 276 -31.13 -51.91 9.37
CA GLU A 276 -31.11 -51.15 8.12
C GLU A 276 -32.54 -51.04 7.53
N ARG A 277 -32.80 -49.90 6.88
CA ARG A 277 -33.80 -49.60 5.82
C ARG A 277 -35.22 -49.15 6.19
N GLY A 278 -35.50 -47.92 5.75
CA GLY A 278 -36.78 -47.46 5.24
C GLY A 278 -36.53 -46.41 4.15
N SER A 279 -37.07 -46.64 2.96
CA SER A 279 -36.77 -46.01 1.68
C SER A 279 -37.39 -44.63 1.42
N MET A 280 -36.70 -43.85 0.58
CA MET A 280 -37.18 -42.98 -0.51
C MET A 280 -38.59 -42.36 -0.43
N VAL A 281 -38.63 -41.02 -0.46
CA VAL A 281 -39.60 -40.27 -1.27
C VAL A 281 -38.89 -39.07 -1.90
N ASP A 282 -38.80 -39.09 -3.23
CA ASP A 282 -38.49 -37.95 -4.09
C ASP A 282 -39.64 -36.95 -4.06
N ILE A 283 -39.37 -35.65 -3.86
CA ILE A 283 -40.28 -34.59 -4.32
C ILE A 283 -39.48 -33.43 -4.94
N GLU A 284 -39.88 -33.18 -6.18
CA GLU A 284 -39.47 -32.22 -7.20
C GLU A 284 -39.28 -30.77 -6.76
N THR A 285 -38.23 -30.14 -7.30
CA THR A 285 -38.15 -28.71 -7.60
C THR A 285 -39.21 -28.29 -8.64
N PRO A 286 -39.73 -27.05 -8.56
CA PRO A 286 -40.07 -26.32 -9.77
C PRO A 286 -39.28 -25.03 -9.94
N SER A 287 -39.07 -24.77 -11.22
CA SER A 287 -38.30 -23.72 -11.86
C SER A 287 -38.92 -22.33 -11.76
N SER A 288 -38.05 -21.31 -11.74
CA SER A 288 -38.13 -19.98 -12.39
C SER A 288 -39.49 -19.44 -12.86
N VAL A 289 -39.84 -18.20 -12.45
CA VAL A 289 -40.56 -17.21 -13.28
C VAL A 289 -40.25 -15.77 -12.83
N ILE A 290 -39.68 -14.99 -13.77
CA ILE A 290 -39.58 -13.52 -13.94
C ILE A 290 -38.69 -12.73 -12.97
#